data_AF-A0A7W1L252-F1
#
_entry.id   AF-A0A7W1L252-F1
#
_cell.length_a   1.000
_cell.length_b   1.000
_cell.length_c   1.000
_cell.angle_alpha   90.00
_cell.angle_beta   90.00
_cell.angle_gamma   90.00
#
_symmetry.space_group_name_H-M   'P 1'
#
loop_
_entity.id
_entity.type
_entity.pdbx_description
1 polymer ?
#
loop_
_entity_poly.entity_id
_entity_poly.type
_entity_poly.pdbx_seq_one_letter_code
_entity_poly.pdbx_strand_id
1 'polypeptide(L)'
;PYADSSAITTYYVARETRRHVTVALNGDGGDECFAGYERYAAMKLAGKYRRSVPGLLREGLIKQAARLYPTSETRRSRARDLKRFLDAASLPTVERYMRWISVLDVTAKDDLYTENFRREMAGHETAAFIAPWFAQANGAGLVDASLLADTMTYLPNDLLVKVDIASMAVSLEARSPFLDHHMIEFAASLPENLKLRGLTTKYLLKRVLAKLLPAENLSRRKMGFGVPIGHWLRGEMQPFLRETLLAEKALGRGFFKPAAVTRMVELHTRGERDYAHQLWTLLMLELWFERFID
;
A
#
# COMPACT_ATOMS: atom_id res chain seq x y z
N PRO A 1 14.30 -3.18 8.02
CA PRO A 1 13.05 -2.70 8.68
C PRO A 1 11.81 -3.14 7.87
N TYR A 2 10.72 -3.55 8.53
CA TYR A 2 9.47 -4.00 7.90
C TYR A 2 8.27 -3.35 8.59
N ALA A 3 7.33 -2.77 7.83
CA ALA A 3 6.30 -1.88 8.39
C ALA A 3 4.85 -2.19 7.99
N ASP A 4 4.56 -3.33 7.33
CA ASP A 4 3.18 -3.72 7.09
C ASP A 4 2.54 -4.20 8.41
N SER A 5 1.70 -3.34 8.97
CA SER A 5 0.94 -3.60 10.19
C SER A 5 0.05 -4.86 10.12
N SER A 6 -0.31 -5.33 8.92
CA SER A 6 -1.12 -6.54 8.75
C SER A 6 -0.36 -7.83 9.08
N ALA A 7 0.95 -7.77 9.30
CA ALA A 7 1.71 -8.88 9.89
C ALA A 7 1.18 -9.28 11.26
N ILE A 8 0.67 -8.34 12.06
CA ILE A 8 0.15 -8.59 13.40
C ILE A 8 -1.09 -9.50 13.35
N THR A 9 -2.07 -9.13 12.53
CA THR A 9 -3.30 -9.93 12.35
C THR A 9 -3.00 -11.25 11.65
N THR A 10 -2.08 -11.26 10.68
CA THR A 10 -1.62 -12.49 10.03
C THR A 10 -0.99 -13.45 11.05
N TYR A 11 -0.18 -12.94 12.00
CA TYR A 11 0.39 -13.74 13.08
C TYR A 11 -0.69 -14.34 13.98
N TYR A 12 -1.69 -13.56 14.39
CA TYR A 12 -2.77 -14.09 15.23
C TYR A 12 -3.58 -15.17 14.50
N VAL A 13 -3.88 -14.99 13.22
CA VAL A 13 -4.57 -16.01 12.41
C VAL A 13 -3.70 -17.26 12.26
N ALA A 14 -2.40 -17.10 11.98
CA ALA A 14 -1.47 -18.22 11.90
C ALA A 14 -1.37 -18.96 13.23
N ARG A 15 -1.28 -18.25 14.35
CA ARG A 15 -1.19 -18.83 15.69
C ARG A 15 -2.40 -19.70 16.04
N GLU A 16 -3.60 -19.22 15.74
CA GLU A 16 -4.81 -20.02 15.97
C GLU A 16 -4.90 -21.20 14.99
N THR A 17 -4.55 -20.99 13.71
CA THR A 17 -4.52 -22.05 12.69
C THR A 17 -3.55 -23.18 13.06
N ARG A 18 -2.38 -22.82 13.60
CA ARG A 18 -1.32 -23.76 14.00
C ARG A 18 -1.77 -24.78 15.05
N ARG A 19 -2.76 -24.44 15.88
CA ARG A 19 -3.33 -25.36 16.87
C ARG A 19 -4.04 -26.55 16.23
N HIS A 20 -4.41 -26.44 14.95
CA HIS A 20 -5.19 -27.44 14.24
C HIS A 20 -4.40 -28.13 13.11
N VAL A 21 -3.51 -27.41 12.43
CA VAL A 21 -2.74 -27.93 11.29
C VAL A 21 -1.32 -27.40 11.30
N THR A 22 -0.41 -28.10 10.61
CA THR A 22 0.97 -27.66 10.38
C THR A 22 1.16 -26.99 9.02
N VAL A 23 0.23 -27.19 8.08
CA VAL A 23 0.25 -26.62 6.73
C VAL A 23 -1.11 -25.98 6.43
N ALA A 24 -1.10 -24.78 5.86
CA ALA A 24 -2.29 -24.05 5.44
C ALA A 24 -2.13 -23.49 4.02
N LEU A 25 -3.23 -23.49 3.26
CA LEU A 25 -3.30 -22.78 1.97
C LEU A 25 -3.76 -21.35 2.19
N ASN A 26 -3.08 -20.39 1.56
CA ASN A 26 -3.46 -18.98 1.58
C ASN A 26 -3.89 -18.50 0.17
N GLY A 27 -4.30 -17.23 0.09
CA GLY A 27 -4.79 -16.61 -1.14
C GLY A 27 -3.81 -15.64 -1.82
N ASP A 28 -2.55 -15.59 -1.41
CA ASP A 28 -1.55 -14.68 -1.99
C ASP A 28 -1.33 -15.01 -3.46
N GLY A 29 -1.13 -13.98 -4.29
CA GLY A 29 -1.09 -14.10 -5.75
C GLY A 29 -2.48 -13.97 -6.40
N GLY A 30 -3.57 -14.16 -5.66
CA GLY A 30 -4.91 -14.07 -6.21
C GLY A 30 -5.32 -12.65 -6.61
N ASP A 31 -4.79 -11.61 -5.96
CA ASP A 31 -5.02 -10.21 -6.36
C ASP A 31 -4.09 -9.79 -7.51
N GLU A 32 -2.85 -10.25 -7.47
CA GLU A 32 -1.77 -9.92 -8.41
C GLU A 32 -1.94 -10.64 -9.76
N CYS A 33 -2.52 -11.85 -9.78
CA CYS A 33 -2.85 -12.56 -11.01
C CYS A 33 -4.14 -12.06 -11.66
N PHE A 34 -5.16 -11.70 -10.86
CA PHE A 34 -6.53 -11.45 -11.35
C PHE A 34 -7.05 -10.03 -11.10
N ALA A 35 -6.16 -9.05 -10.94
CA ALA A 35 -6.50 -7.65 -10.74
C ALA A 35 -7.49 -7.42 -9.57
N GLY A 36 -7.09 -7.85 -8.38
CA GLY A 36 -7.94 -7.83 -7.18
C GLY A 36 -7.98 -6.54 -6.38
N TYR A 37 -7.02 -5.64 -6.56
CA TYR A 37 -6.98 -4.35 -5.88
C TYR A 37 -7.74 -3.25 -6.62
N GLU A 38 -8.43 -2.39 -5.87
CA GLU A 38 -9.16 -1.23 -6.41
C GLU A 38 -8.24 -0.28 -7.19
N ARG A 39 -6.94 -0.23 -6.83
CA ARG A 39 -5.94 0.59 -7.53
C ARG A 39 -5.81 0.26 -9.02
N TYR A 40 -6.05 -0.99 -9.43
CA TYR A 40 -6.01 -1.36 -10.85
C TYR A 40 -7.15 -0.72 -11.64
N ALA A 41 -8.36 -0.73 -11.09
CA ALA A 41 -9.49 -0.03 -11.67
C ALA A 41 -9.25 1.48 -11.71
N ALA A 42 -8.69 2.04 -10.63
CA ALA A 42 -8.29 3.44 -10.59
C ALA A 42 -7.26 3.80 -11.67
N MET A 43 -6.24 2.95 -11.89
CA MET A 43 -5.22 3.16 -12.94
C MET A 43 -5.85 3.19 -14.33
N LYS A 44 -6.75 2.24 -14.62
CA LYS A 44 -7.48 2.18 -15.88
C LYS A 44 -8.36 3.40 -16.10
N LEU A 45 -9.12 3.81 -15.09
CA LEU A 45 -9.97 5.00 -15.14
C LEU A 45 -9.15 6.28 -15.33
N ALA A 46 -8.08 6.45 -14.57
CA ALA A 46 -7.24 7.63 -14.64
C ALA A 46 -6.49 7.72 -15.98
N GLY A 47 -6.11 6.59 -16.56
CA GLY A 47 -5.58 6.51 -17.92
C GLY A 47 -6.59 6.98 -18.97
N LYS A 48 -7.85 6.58 -18.87
CA LYS A 48 -8.94 7.08 -19.74
C LYS A 48 -9.18 8.56 -19.53
N TYR A 49 -9.30 9.00 -18.28
CA TYR A 49 -9.47 10.41 -17.91
C TYR A 49 -8.37 11.30 -18.52
N ARG A 50 -7.10 10.91 -18.40
CA ARG A 50 -5.97 11.65 -18.99
C ARG A 50 -6.00 11.72 -20.52
N ARG A 51 -6.55 10.71 -21.21
CA ARG A 51 -6.70 10.71 -22.67
C ARG A 51 -7.90 11.53 -23.14
N SER A 52 -9.01 11.47 -22.40
CA SER A 52 -10.28 12.06 -22.82
C SER A 52 -10.49 13.50 -22.34
N VAL A 53 -9.79 13.94 -21.30
CA VAL A 53 -9.93 15.29 -20.73
C VAL A 53 -8.71 16.15 -21.07
N PRO A 54 -8.88 17.26 -21.81
CA PRO A 54 -7.80 18.19 -22.15
C PRO A 54 -7.03 18.70 -20.92
N GLY A 55 -5.71 18.91 -21.09
CA GLY A 55 -4.80 19.33 -20.01
C GLY A 55 -5.22 20.60 -19.29
N LEU A 56 -5.76 21.61 -20.01
CA LEU A 56 -6.21 22.88 -19.44
C LEU A 56 -7.38 22.71 -18.47
N LEU A 57 -8.37 21.86 -18.80
CA LEU A 57 -9.50 21.57 -17.91
C LEU A 57 -9.07 20.74 -16.69
N ARG A 58 -8.15 19.81 -16.92
CA ARG A 58 -7.62 18.90 -15.90
C ARG A 58 -6.78 19.62 -14.84
N GLU A 59 -5.78 20.40 -15.26
CA GLU A 59 -4.87 21.09 -14.33
C GLU A 59 -5.44 22.42 -13.82
N GLY A 60 -6.27 23.09 -14.63
CA GLY A 60 -6.88 24.39 -14.27
C GLY A 60 -8.11 24.22 -13.40
N LEU A 61 -9.21 23.74 -14.00
CA LEU A 61 -10.52 23.75 -13.34
C LEU A 61 -10.69 22.60 -12.34
N ILE A 62 -10.44 21.36 -12.77
CA ILE A 62 -10.77 20.17 -11.97
C ILE A 62 -9.87 20.06 -10.74
N LYS A 63 -8.57 20.27 -10.91
CA LYS A 63 -7.61 20.23 -9.80
C LYS A 63 -7.84 21.34 -8.77
N GLN A 64 -8.16 22.55 -9.22
CA GLN A 64 -8.48 23.64 -8.29
C GLN A 64 -9.80 23.39 -7.55
N ALA A 65 -10.84 22.92 -8.24
CA ALA A 65 -12.10 22.54 -7.61
C ALA A 65 -11.91 21.42 -6.57
N ALA A 66 -11.06 20.42 -6.85
CA ALA A 66 -10.74 19.34 -5.91
C ALA A 66 -9.96 19.82 -4.67
N ARG A 67 -9.10 20.84 -4.81
CA ARG A 67 -8.36 21.45 -3.70
C ARG A 67 -9.28 22.23 -2.76
N LEU A 68 -10.22 22.98 -3.33
CA LEU A 68 -11.21 23.77 -2.59
C LEU A 68 -12.27 22.91 -1.90
N TYR A 69 -12.44 21.65 -2.33
CA TYR A 69 -13.39 20.75 -1.71
C TYR A 69 -12.92 20.36 -0.29
N PRO A 70 -13.70 20.71 0.76
CA PRO A 70 -13.32 20.43 2.13
C PRO A 70 -13.43 18.92 2.37
N THR A 71 -12.29 18.28 2.63
CA THR A 71 -12.23 16.87 3.00
C THR A 71 -11.87 16.77 4.48
N SER A 72 -12.73 16.15 5.28
CA SER A 72 -12.37 15.75 6.65
C SER A 72 -11.17 14.79 6.61
N GLU A 73 -10.08 15.15 7.31
CA GLU A 73 -8.88 14.33 7.45
C GLU A 73 -9.07 13.15 8.42
N THR A 74 -10.16 13.14 9.20
CA THR A 74 -10.37 12.17 10.29
C THR A 74 -11.19 10.92 9.91
N ARG A 75 -12.01 10.94 8.84
CA ARG A 75 -12.77 9.75 8.38
C ARG A 75 -12.64 9.45 6.89
N ARG A 76 -12.43 8.16 6.56
CA ARG A 76 -12.46 7.66 5.18
C ARG A 76 -13.80 8.03 4.56
N SER A 77 -13.78 8.83 3.50
CA SER A 77 -14.97 9.36 2.84
C SER A 77 -14.81 9.25 1.34
N ARG A 78 -15.93 9.08 0.63
CA ARG A 78 -15.93 9.07 -0.85
C ARG A 78 -15.33 10.35 -1.44
N ALA A 79 -15.48 11.48 -0.74
CA ALA A 79 -14.86 12.75 -1.09
C ALA A 79 -13.33 12.70 -1.00
N ARG A 80 -12.77 12.10 0.06
CA ARG A 80 -11.33 11.90 0.20
C ARG A 80 -10.79 10.98 -0.90
N ASP A 81 -11.48 9.88 -1.18
CA ASP A 81 -11.07 8.94 -2.22
C ASP A 81 -11.11 9.60 -3.61
N LEU A 82 -12.13 10.42 -3.88
CA LEU A 82 -12.22 11.20 -5.12
C LEU A 82 -11.11 12.26 -5.22
N LYS A 83 -10.85 13.02 -4.15
CA LYS A 83 -9.76 14.01 -4.12
C LYS A 83 -8.41 13.34 -4.37
N ARG A 84 -8.13 12.23 -3.69
CA ARG A 84 -6.90 11.44 -3.87
C ARG A 84 -6.80 10.85 -5.29
N PHE A 85 -7.93 10.47 -5.88
CA PHE A 85 -7.97 10.05 -7.28
C PHE A 85 -7.63 11.21 -8.21
N LEU A 86 -8.30 12.36 -8.08
CA LEU A 86 -8.10 13.54 -8.94
C LEU A 86 -6.69 14.12 -8.84
N ASP A 87 -6.14 14.21 -7.62
CA ASP A 87 -4.76 14.67 -7.38
C ASP A 87 -3.73 13.81 -8.12
N ALA A 88 -3.96 12.50 -8.18
CA ALA A 88 -3.08 11.56 -8.85
C ALA A 88 -3.41 11.33 -10.34
N ALA A 89 -4.65 11.56 -10.76
CA ALA A 89 -5.12 11.28 -12.11
C ALA A 89 -4.45 12.16 -13.18
N SER A 90 -3.83 13.25 -12.75
CA SER A 90 -3.08 14.14 -13.62
C SER A 90 -1.63 13.73 -13.82
N LEU A 91 -1.05 12.99 -12.87
CA LEU A 91 0.36 12.59 -12.86
C LEU A 91 0.70 11.64 -14.02
N PRO A 92 1.99 11.53 -14.41
CA PRO A 92 2.51 10.43 -15.22
C PRO A 92 2.19 9.06 -14.63
N THR A 93 2.27 8.00 -15.45
CA THR A 93 1.80 6.65 -15.06
C THR A 93 2.46 6.12 -13.79
N VAL A 94 3.80 6.17 -13.72
CA VAL A 94 4.55 5.64 -12.57
C VAL A 94 4.28 6.49 -11.33
N GLU A 95 4.36 7.81 -11.44
CA GLU A 95 4.07 8.74 -10.33
C GLU A 95 2.64 8.59 -9.79
N ARG A 96 1.65 8.42 -10.67
CA ARG A 96 0.26 8.15 -10.28
C ARG A 96 0.16 6.87 -9.47
N TYR A 97 0.81 5.80 -9.94
CA TYR A 97 0.79 4.52 -9.25
C TYR A 97 1.47 4.65 -7.88
N MET A 98 2.66 5.25 -7.82
CA MET A 98 3.39 5.55 -6.59
C MET A 98 2.54 6.35 -5.59
N ARG A 99 1.79 7.35 -6.07
CA ARG A 99 0.92 8.18 -5.23
C ARG A 99 -0.17 7.37 -4.51
N TRP A 100 -0.58 6.22 -5.05
CA TRP A 100 -1.61 5.38 -4.46
C TRP A 100 -1.10 4.27 -3.57
N ILE A 101 0.18 3.91 -3.68
CA ILE A 101 0.79 2.84 -2.88
C ILE A 101 1.70 3.36 -1.75
N SER A 102 2.24 4.58 -1.90
CA SER A 102 3.17 5.16 -0.92
C SER A 102 2.46 5.76 0.29
N VAL A 103 3.00 5.48 1.49
CA VAL A 103 2.58 6.11 2.76
C VAL A 103 3.13 7.55 2.90
N LEU A 104 4.38 7.74 2.47
CA LEU A 104 5.06 9.04 2.41
C LEU A 104 5.35 9.36 0.94
N ASP A 105 4.74 10.42 0.43
CA ASP A 105 5.07 10.94 -0.91
C ASP A 105 6.36 11.75 -0.90
N VAL A 106 6.80 12.20 -2.08
CA VAL A 106 8.05 12.97 -2.23
C VAL A 106 8.03 14.23 -1.38
N THR A 107 6.94 14.99 -1.40
CA THR A 107 6.81 16.23 -0.63
C THR A 107 6.88 15.99 0.88
N ALA A 108 6.21 14.96 1.39
CA ALA A 108 6.26 14.59 2.79
C ALA A 108 7.66 14.13 3.22
N LYS A 109 8.41 13.47 2.33
CA LYS A 109 9.81 13.13 2.57
C LYS A 109 10.69 14.38 2.62
N ASP A 110 10.51 15.32 1.70
CA ASP A 110 11.28 16.58 1.69
C ASP A 110 11.08 17.42 2.95
N ASP A 111 9.84 17.48 3.43
CA ASP A 111 9.47 18.14 4.68
C ASP A 111 10.10 17.43 5.89
N LEU A 112 10.17 16.10 5.86
CA LEU A 112 10.68 15.26 6.96
C LEU A 112 12.21 15.18 7.02
N TYR A 113 12.90 15.07 5.88
CA TYR A 113 14.34 14.83 5.82
C TYR A 113 15.15 16.05 6.28
N THR A 114 16.25 15.82 6.99
CA THR A 114 17.26 16.86 7.23
C THR A 114 17.89 17.31 5.91
N GLU A 115 18.52 18.48 5.90
CA GLU A 115 19.22 18.97 4.71
C GLU A 115 20.34 18.01 4.29
N ASN A 116 21.10 17.49 5.26
CA ASN A 116 22.19 16.58 4.97
C ASN A 116 21.69 15.28 4.34
N PHE A 117 20.68 14.66 4.95
CA PHE A 117 20.12 13.42 4.42
C PHE A 117 19.45 13.62 3.07
N ARG A 118 18.79 14.75 2.81
CA ARG A 118 18.24 15.06 1.49
C ARG A 118 19.32 15.11 0.42
N ARG A 119 20.48 15.71 0.71
CA ARG A 119 21.61 15.74 -0.23
C ARG A 119 22.19 14.36 -0.49
N GLU A 120 22.31 13.51 0.54
CA GLU A 120 22.76 12.12 0.37
C GLU A 120 21.78 11.30 -0.48
N MET A 121 20.48 11.56 -0.33
CA MET A 121 19.43 10.93 -1.13
C MET A 121 19.25 11.53 -2.53
N ALA A 122 20.00 12.58 -2.89
CA ALA A 122 19.95 13.14 -4.23
C ALA A 122 20.35 12.08 -5.26
N GLY A 123 19.51 11.91 -6.30
CA GLY A 123 19.68 10.85 -7.31
C GLY A 123 19.09 9.49 -6.95
N HIS A 124 18.63 9.28 -5.71
CA HIS A 124 17.98 8.04 -5.27
C HIS A 124 16.46 8.20 -5.26
N GLU A 125 15.84 8.13 -6.44
CA GLU A 125 14.39 8.25 -6.56
C GLU A 125 13.67 6.94 -6.23
N THR A 126 12.65 6.99 -5.35
CA THR A 126 11.83 5.80 -5.04
C THR A 126 11.11 5.28 -6.29
N ALA A 127 10.77 6.16 -7.23
CA ALA A 127 10.13 5.78 -8.50
C ALA A 127 11.03 4.92 -9.39
N ALA A 128 12.37 5.05 -9.28
CA ALA A 128 13.32 4.27 -10.07
C ALA A 128 13.25 2.76 -9.78
N PHE A 129 12.74 2.37 -8.61
CA PHE A 129 12.51 0.96 -8.26
C PHE A 129 11.33 0.34 -9.03
N ILE A 130 10.32 1.15 -9.37
CA ILE A 130 9.07 0.67 -9.99
C ILE A 130 9.01 0.96 -11.50
N ALA A 131 9.64 2.05 -11.94
CA ALA A 131 9.60 2.50 -13.33
C ALA A 131 10.05 1.43 -14.35
N PRO A 132 11.11 0.62 -14.12
CA PRO A 132 11.54 -0.39 -15.07
C PRO A 132 10.46 -1.43 -15.39
N TRP A 133 9.65 -1.82 -14.40
CA TRP A 133 8.59 -2.82 -14.58
C TRP A 133 7.42 -2.28 -15.42
N PHE A 134 7.11 -1.00 -15.29
CA PHE A 134 6.13 -0.35 -16.18
C PHE A 134 6.64 -0.24 -17.62
N ALA A 135 7.95 -0.01 -17.80
CA ALA A 135 8.57 0.04 -19.12
C ALA A 135 8.62 -1.34 -19.80
N GLN A 136 8.86 -2.39 -19.02
CA GLN A 136 8.92 -3.78 -19.52
C GLN A 136 7.54 -4.32 -19.94
N ALA A 137 6.44 -3.82 -19.37
CA ALA A 137 5.08 -4.26 -19.67
C ALA A 137 4.56 -3.86 -21.08
N ASN A 138 5.44 -3.61 -22.04
CA ASN A 138 5.12 -2.97 -23.31
C ASN A 138 4.05 -3.77 -24.09
N GLY A 139 2.88 -3.14 -24.28
CA GLY A 139 1.75 -3.66 -25.07
C GLY A 139 0.54 -4.16 -24.27
N ALA A 140 0.66 -4.44 -22.97
CA ALA A 140 -0.39 -5.15 -22.20
C ALA A 140 -1.48 -4.25 -21.58
N GLY A 141 -1.37 -2.92 -21.70
CA GLY A 141 -2.29 -1.97 -21.08
C GLY A 141 -1.89 -1.58 -19.65
N LEU A 142 -2.59 -0.59 -19.08
CA LEU A 142 -2.20 0.00 -17.79
C LEU A 142 -2.44 -0.94 -16.61
N VAL A 143 -3.44 -1.82 -16.69
CA VAL A 143 -3.68 -2.78 -15.60
C VAL A 143 -2.58 -3.82 -15.59
N ASP A 144 -2.23 -4.40 -16.74
CA ASP A 144 -1.21 -5.45 -16.81
C ASP A 144 0.17 -4.91 -16.46
N ALA A 145 0.49 -3.66 -16.83
CA ALA A 145 1.70 -2.99 -16.34
C ALA A 145 1.71 -2.82 -14.81
N SER A 146 0.55 -2.52 -14.21
CA SER A 146 0.43 -2.42 -12.76
C SER A 146 0.52 -3.79 -12.07
N LEU A 147 -0.03 -4.86 -12.69
CA LEU A 147 0.10 -6.23 -12.19
C LEU A 147 1.55 -6.68 -12.23
N LEU A 148 2.25 -6.45 -13.35
CA LEU A 148 3.67 -6.78 -13.47
C LEU A 148 4.50 -6.05 -12.41
N ALA A 149 4.27 -4.74 -12.24
CA ALA A 149 4.94 -3.96 -11.19
C ALA A 149 4.70 -4.55 -9.79
N ASP A 150 3.45 -4.90 -9.46
CA ASP A 150 3.11 -5.52 -8.18
C ASP A 150 3.79 -6.90 -8.00
N THR A 151 3.76 -7.75 -9.03
CA THR A 151 4.39 -9.08 -9.01
C THR A 151 5.90 -9.00 -8.79
N MET A 152 6.56 -7.99 -9.36
CA MET A 152 8.02 -7.84 -9.26
C MET A 152 8.48 -7.01 -8.07
N THR A 153 7.58 -6.27 -7.41
CA THR A 153 7.93 -5.38 -6.29
C THR A 153 7.11 -5.66 -5.05
N TYR A 154 5.82 -5.33 -5.06
CA TYR A 154 4.95 -5.38 -3.89
C TYR A 154 4.78 -6.80 -3.32
N LEU A 155 4.56 -7.79 -4.18
CA LEU A 155 4.37 -9.17 -3.77
C LEU A 155 5.61 -9.74 -3.04
N PRO A 156 6.81 -9.81 -3.65
CA PRO A 156 7.98 -10.41 -3.01
C PRO A 156 8.58 -9.57 -1.88
N ASN A 157 8.40 -8.24 -1.88
CA ASN A 157 9.02 -7.36 -0.88
C ASN A 157 8.08 -6.95 0.25
N ASP A 158 6.78 -7.26 0.16
CA ASP A 158 5.82 -6.95 1.21
C ASP A 158 4.95 -8.15 1.58
N LEU A 159 4.12 -8.63 0.65
CA LEU A 159 3.10 -9.63 0.97
C LEU A 159 3.69 -10.99 1.37
N LEU A 160 4.66 -11.49 0.61
CA LEU A 160 5.27 -12.79 0.91
C LEU A 160 6.12 -12.73 2.17
N VAL A 161 6.82 -11.61 2.38
CA VAL A 161 7.60 -11.35 3.61
C VAL A 161 6.69 -11.35 4.83
N LYS A 162 5.52 -10.69 4.75
CA LYS A 162 4.52 -10.70 5.82
C LYS A 162 4.15 -12.11 6.23
N VAL A 163 3.73 -12.89 5.25
CA VAL A 163 3.13 -14.21 5.48
C VAL A 163 4.18 -15.17 5.99
N ASP A 164 5.38 -15.13 5.42
CA ASP A 164 6.52 -15.90 5.90
C ASP A 164 6.83 -15.59 7.37
N ILE A 165 7.13 -14.33 7.71
CA ILE A 165 7.47 -13.92 9.08
C ILE A 165 6.35 -14.31 10.06
N ALA A 166 5.10 -13.99 9.73
CA ALA A 166 3.96 -14.19 10.62
C ALA A 166 3.64 -15.68 10.84
N SER A 167 3.72 -16.51 9.79
CA SER A 167 3.40 -17.93 9.86
C SER A 167 4.54 -18.75 10.46
N MET A 168 5.80 -18.43 10.11
CA MET A 168 6.97 -19.12 10.64
C MET A 168 7.25 -18.80 12.10
N ALA A 169 6.82 -17.63 12.60
CA ALA A 169 6.86 -17.31 14.03
C ALA A 169 6.08 -18.30 14.91
N VAL A 170 5.18 -19.09 14.33
CA VAL A 170 4.44 -20.17 15.00
C VAL A 170 4.65 -21.53 14.34
N SER A 171 5.67 -21.68 13.48
CA SER A 171 5.96 -22.93 12.76
C SER A 171 4.75 -23.46 11.97
N LEU A 172 4.01 -22.58 11.31
CA LEU A 172 2.94 -22.92 10.37
C LEU A 172 3.46 -22.72 8.94
N GLU A 173 3.44 -23.77 8.12
CA GLU A 173 3.79 -23.66 6.71
C GLU A 173 2.62 -23.08 5.91
N ALA A 174 2.80 -21.93 5.28
CA ALA A 174 1.81 -21.32 4.40
C ALA A 174 2.16 -21.55 2.93
N ARG A 175 1.23 -22.11 2.14
CA ARG A 175 1.40 -22.31 0.70
C ARG A 175 0.43 -21.44 -0.08
N SER A 176 0.90 -20.86 -1.19
CA SER A 176 0.13 -19.92 -2.01
C SER A 176 -0.13 -20.49 -3.41
N PRO A 177 -1.21 -21.28 -3.63
CA PRO A 177 -1.45 -21.95 -4.91
C PRO A 177 -1.59 -21.01 -6.11
N PHE A 178 -2.02 -19.77 -5.89
CA PHE A 178 -2.10 -18.77 -6.97
C PHE A 178 -0.73 -18.31 -7.48
N LEU A 179 0.35 -18.62 -6.75
CA LEU A 179 1.73 -18.30 -7.14
C LEU A 179 2.44 -19.46 -7.85
N ASP A 180 1.73 -20.56 -8.12
CA ASP A 180 2.23 -21.56 -9.04
C ASP A 180 2.56 -20.92 -10.39
N HIS A 181 3.73 -21.26 -10.97
CA HIS A 181 4.20 -20.57 -12.16
C HIS A 181 3.27 -20.81 -13.37
N HIS A 182 2.63 -21.98 -13.49
CA HIS A 182 1.63 -22.19 -14.54
C HIS A 182 0.39 -21.32 -14.33
N MET A 183 -0.03 -21.08 -13.08
CA MET A 183 -1.12 -20.15 -12.78
C MET A 183 -0.76 -18.72 -13.16
N ILE A 184 0.44 -18.27 -12.80
CA ILE A 184 0.93 -16.92 -13.13
C ILE A 184 1.05 -16.75 -14.65
N GLU A 185 1.69 -17.68 -15.35
CA GLU A 185 1.84 -17.67 -16.80
C GLU A 185 0.48 -17.65 -17.51
N PHE A 186 -0.45 -18.51 -17.07
CA PHE A 186 -1.82 -18.50 -17.58
C PHE A 186 -2.48 -17.15 -17.36
N ALA A 187 -2.45 -16.61 -16.14
CA ALA A 187 -3.07 -15.33 -15.81
C ALA A 187 -2.45 -14.16 -16.60
N ALA A 188 -1.14 -14.18 -16.81
CA ALA A 188 -0.43 -13.20 -17.63
C ALA A 188 -0.86 -13.25 -19.10
N SER A 189 -1.14 -14.44 -19.64
CA SER A 189 -1.64 -14.60 -21.02
C SER A 189 -3.08 -14.10 -21.23
N LEU A 190 -3.85 -13.91 -20.16
CA LEU A 190 -5.24 -13.51 -20.26
C LEU A 190 -5.39 -12.04 -20.70
N PRO A 191 -6.34 -11.74 -21.60
CA PRO A 191 -6.77 -10.38 -21.86
C PRO A 191 -7.15 -9.60 -20.59
N GLU A 192 -6.77 -8.32 -20.54
CA GLU A 192 -7.00 -7.42 -19.40
C GLU A 192 -8.47 -7.42 -18.92
N ASN A 193 -9.43 -7.50 -19.85
CA ASN A 193 -10.87 -7.47 -19.56
C ASN A 193 -11.39 -8.74 -18.87
N LEU A 194 -10.66 -9.86 -18.91
CA LEU A 194 -10.98 -11.06 -18.14
C LEU A 194 -10.48 -10.96 -16.70
N LYS A 195 -9.42 -10.19 -16.45
CA LYS A 195 -8.92 -9.89 -15.10
C LYS A 195 -9.78 -8.79 -14.45
N LEU A 196 -9.98 -7.68 -15.16
CA LEU A 196 -10.76 -6.52 -14.73
C LEU A 196 -11.81 -6.09 -15.77
N ARG A 197 -13.10 -6.30 -15.45
CA ARG A 197 -14.23 -5.90 -16.32
C ARG A 197 -14.98 -4.70 -15.74
N GLY A 198 -14.77 -3.52 -16.35
CA GLY A 198 -15.30 -2.27 -15.82
C GLY A 198 -14.64 -1.97 -14.46
N LEU A 199 -15.44 -1.92 -13.40
CA LEU A 199 -14.97 -1.81 -12.01
C LEU A 199 -14.94 -3.16 -11.27
N THR A 200 -15.31 -4.24 -11.95
CA THR A 200 -15.38 -5.59 -11.35
C THR A 200 -14.00 -6.22 -11.35
N THR A 201 -13.34 -6.20 -10.19
CA THR A 201 -12.07 -6.89 -9.93
C THR A 201 -12.25 -8.41 -9.85
N LYS A 202 -11.18 -9.18 -10.12
CA LYS A 202 -11.19 -10.64 -10.13
C LYS A 202 -12.29 -11.22 -11.01
N TYR A 203 -12.54 -10.62 -12.17
CA TYR A 203 -13.74 -10.93 -12.94
C TYR A 203 -13.83 -12.41 -13.35
N LEU A 204 -12.80 -12.95 -14.00
CA LEU A 204 -12.75 -14.35 -14.38
C LEU A 204 -12.78 -15.27 -13.15
N LEU A 205 -11.94 -14.98 -12.15
CA LEU A 205 -11.84 -15.80 -10.94
C LEU A 205 -13.20 -15.89 -10.21
N LYS A 206 -13.94 -14.79 -10.06
CA LYS A 206 -15.29 -14.79 -9.49
C LYS A 206 -16.27 -15.63 -10.32
N ARG A 207 -16.19 -15.59 -11.65
CA ARG A 207 -17.06 -16.39 -12.52
C ARG A 207 -16.77 -17.89 -12.42
N VAL A 208 -15.52 -18.28 -12.27
CA VAL A 208 -15.13 -19.67 -12.07
C VAL A 208 -15.60 -20.15 -10.70
N LEU A 209 -15.28 -19.39 -9.64
CA LEU A 209 -15.65 -19.74 -8.27
C LEU A 209 -17.15 -19.69 -8.00
N ALA A 210 -17.94 -19.00 -8.83
CA ALA A 210 -19.40 -19.01 -8.73
C ALA A 210 -20.04 -20.40 -8.86
N LYS A 211 -19.31 -21.35 -9.44
CA LYS A 211 -19.75 -22.75 -9.56
C LYS A 211 -19.41 -23.59 -8.32
N LEU A 212 -18.53 -23.09 -7.44
CA LEU A 212 -17.95 -23.84 -6.33
C LEU A 212 -18.29 -23.25 -4.96
N LEU A 213 -18.58 -21.95 -4.89
CA LEU A 213 -18.82 -21.23 -3.65
C LEU A 213 -20.24 -20.68 -3.58
N PRO A 214 -20.82 -20.58 -2.36
CA PRO A 214 -22.07 -19.86 -2.15
C PRO A 214 -22.00 -18.42 -2.68
N ALA A 215 -23.13 -17.91 -3.17
CA ALA A 215 -23.22 -16.58 -3.77
C ALA A 215 -22.75 -15.47 -2.82
N GLU A 216 -22.98 -15.63 -1.52
CA GLU A 216 -22.58 -14.68 -0.48
C GLU A 216 -21.06 -14.44 -0.44
N ASN A 217 -20.23 -15.47 -0.67
CA ASN A 217 -18.78 -15.35 -0.70
C ASN A 217 -18.30 -14.49 -1.89
N LEU A 218 -19.02 -14.54 -3.01
CA LEU A 218 -18.67 -13.83 -4.24
C LEU A 218 -19.03 -12.34 -4.16
N SER A 219 -20.13 -12.02 -3.45
CA SER A 219 -20.60 -10.65 -3.24
C SER A 219 -19.94 -9.95 -2.04
N ARG A 220 -19.25 -10.70 -1.18
CA ARG A 220 -18.59 -10.15 0.01
C ARG A 220 -17.57 -9.09 -0.39
N ARG A 221 -17.61 -7.95 0.30
CA ARG A 221 -16.60 -6.89 0.12
C ARG A 221 -15.23 -7.39 0.57
N LYS A 222 -14.19 -7.00 -0.17
CA LYS A 222 -12.80 -7.29 0.21
C LYS A 222 -12.53 -6.68 1.58
N MET A 223 -12.14 -7.52 2.53
CA MET A 223 -11.69 -7.11 3.86
C MET A 223 -10.20 -7.38 3.93
N GLY A 224 -9.41 -6.34 4.19
CA GLY A 224 -7.98 -6.49 4.45
C GLY A 224 -7.72 -6.87 5.91
N PHE A 225 -6.46 -7.20 6.19
CA PHE A 225 -5.95 -7.54 7.51
C PHE A 225 -5.53 -6.30 8.32
N GLY A 226 -6.18 -5.16 8.09
CA GLY A 226 -5.80 -3.89 8.72
C GLY A 226 -6.04 -3.89 10.23
N VAL A 227 -5.14 -3.24 10.96
CA VAL A 227 -5.25 -3.00 12.40
C VAL A 227 -5.56 -1.53 12.70
N PRO A 228 -6.15 -1.19 13.86
CA PRO A 228 -6.55 0.17 14.17
C PRO A 228 -5.37 1.02 14.67
N ILE A 229 -4.31 1.14 13.87
CA ILE A 229 -3.05 1.84 14.23
C ILE A 229 -3.32 3.21 14.83
N GLY A 230 -4.13 4.03 14.17
CA GLY A 230 -4.39 5.38 14.65
C GLY A 230 -5.10 5.42 16.02
N HIS A 231 -5.92 4.41 16.33
CA HIS A 231 -6.52 4.29 17.66
C HIS A 231 -5.46 3.93 18.70
N TRP A 232 -4.60 2.94 18.41
CA TRP A 232 -3.51 2.54 19.30
C TRP A 232 -2.54 3.69 19.58
N LEU A 233 -2.07 4.37 18.53
CA LEU A 233 -1.10 5.46 18.63
C LEU A 233 -1.67 6.72 19.32
N ARG A 234 -3.00 6.88 19.36
CA ARG A 234 -3.66 7.93 20.16
C ARG A 234 -3.98 7.49 21.58
N GLY A 235 -4.17 6.20 21.82
CA GLY A 235 -4.55 5.61 23.10
C GLY A 235 -3.37 4.92 23.78
N GLU A 236 -3.52 3.62 24.01
CA GLU A 236 -2.63 2.83 24.88
C GLU A 236 -1.16 2.79 24.43
N MET A 237 -0.88 2.89 23.13
CA MET A 237 0.50 2.91 22.61
C MET A 237 1.08 4.32 22.51
N GLN A 238 0.36 5.36 22.93
CA GLN A 238 0.85 6.73 22.86
C GLN A 238 2.16 6.91 23.66
N PRO A 239 2.29 6.45 24.93
CA PRO A 239 3.53 6.63 25.67
C PRO A 239 4.71 5.97 24.95
N PHE A 240 4.55 4.71 24.52
CA PHE A 240 5.55 3.97 23.75
C PHE A 240 5.96 4.70 22.46
N LEU A 241 5.00 5.18 21.67
CA LEU A 241 5.28 5.96 20.47
C LEU A 241 6.16 7.18 20.76
N ARG A 242 5.82 7.92 21.83
CA ARG A 242 6.52 9.15 22.21
C ARG A 242 7.92 8.84 22.74
N GLU A 243 8.03 7.87 23.64
CA GLU A 243 9.30 7.46 24.22
C GLU A 243 10.28 6.98 23.15
N THR A 244 9.82 6.18 22.18
CA THR A 244 10.68 5.70 21.09
C THR A 244 11.03 6.80 20.08
N LEU A 245 10.03 7.48 19.50
CA LEU A 245 10.30 8.43 18.41
C LEU A 245 10.84 9.79 18.85
N LEU A 246 10.64 10.17 20.11
CA LEU A 246 11.13 11.43 20.66
C LEU A 246 12.34 11.26 21.58
N ALA A 247 12.89 10.04 21.69
CA ALA A 247 14.16 9.81 22.35
C ALA A 247 15.27 10.65 21.69
N GLU A 248 16.20 11.14 22.50
CA GLU A 248 17.36 11.90 22.02
C GLU A 248 18.14 11.12 20.96
N LYS A 249 18.27 9.79 21.15
CA LYS A 249 18.92 8.91 20.18
C LYS A 249 18.20 8.88 18.83
N ALA A 250 16.88 8.67 18.83
CA ALA A 250 16.07 8.61 17.62
C ALA A 250 16.10 9.94 16.84
N LEU A 251 15.93 11.06 17.55
CA LEU A 251 15.99 12.41 16.98
C LEU A 251 17.42 12.80 16.54
N GLY A 252 18.44 12.26 17.21
CA GLY A 252 19.86 12.51 16.97
C GLY A 252 20.45 11.73 15.79
N ARG A 253 19.73 10.78 15.18
CA ARG A 253 20.26 9.98 14.04
C ARG A 253 20.59 10.79 12.79
N GLY A 254 20.08 12.02 12.67
CA GLY A 254 20.40 12.93 11.56
C GLY A 254 19.62 12.70 10.26
N PHE A 255 18.75 11.68 10.18
CA PHE A 255 17.93 11.43 8.98
C PHE A 255 16.73 12.37 8.86
N PHE A 256 16.03 12.60 9.98
CA PHE A 256 14.78 13.35 10.02
C PHE A 256 14.92 14.61 10.85
N LYS A 257 14.24 15.70 10.44
CA LYS A 257 14.18 16.95 11.20
C LYS A 257 13.45 16.68 12.53
N PRO A 258 14.07 16.89 13.71
CA PRO A 258 13.44 16.60 14.98
C PRO A 258 12.10 17.32 15.16
N ALA A 259 12.04 18.60 14.80
CA ALA A 259 10.81 19.39 14.86
C ALA A 259 9.66 18.82 14.00
N ALA A 260 9.98 18.20 12.85
CA ALA A 260 8.97 17.59 11.99
C ALA A 260 8.40 16.31 12.62
N VAL A 261 9.26 15.44 13.15
CA VAL A 261 8.84 14.21 13.85
C VAL A 261 8.01 14.55 15.08
N THR A 262 8.49 15.46 15.93
CA THR A 262 7.75 15.92 17.12
C THR A 262 6.39 16.48 16.74
N ARG A 263 6.31 17.33 15.71
CA ARG A 263 5.04 17.89 15.24
C ARG A 263 4.07 16.80 14.75
N MET A 264 4.55 15.79 14.02
CA MET A 264 3.70 14.68 13.56
C MET A 264 3.14 13.89 14.74
N VAL A 265 3.97 13.59 15.75
CA VAL A 265 3.54 12.90 16.98
C VAL A 265 2.49 13.71 17.73
N GLU A 266 2.74 15.00 17.97
CA GLU A 266 1.81 15.88 18.70
C GLU A 266 0.46 16.03 17.99
N LEU A 267 0.47 16.36 16.69
CA LEU A 267 -0.78 16.52 15.93
C LEU A 267 -1.59 15.23 15.86
N HIS A 268 -0.91 14.08 15.78
CA HIS A 268 -1.60 12.79 15.75
C HIS A 268 -2.24 12.43 17.08
N THR A 269 -1.47 12.56 18.15
CA THR A 269 -1.89 12.17 19.51
C THR A 269 -3.03 13.06 20.02
N ARG A 270 -3.08 14.33 19.62
CA ARG A 270 -4.19 15.26 19.88
C ARG A 270 -5.43 15.05 18.99
N GLY A 271 -5.32 14.18 17.97
CA GLY A 271 -6.40 13.94 17.01
C GLY A 271 -6.63 15.07 16.01
N GLU A 272 -5.71 16.03 15.93
CA GLU A 272 -5.78 17.17 15.01
C GLU A 272 -5.46 16.75 13.57
N ARG A 273 -4.60 15.74 13.38
CA ARG A 273 -4.25 15.18 12.06
C ARG A 273 -3.99 13.68 12.11
N ASP A 274 -4.34 12.96 11.05
CA ASP A 274 -4.07 11.52 10.97
C ASP A 274 -2.72 11.22 10.31
N TYR A 275 -1.73 10.85 11.12
CA TYR A 275 -0.41 10.38 10.72
C TYR A 275 -0.19 8.89 11.04
N ALA A 276 -1.25 8.10 11.23
CA ALA A 276 -1.15 6.74 11.77
C ALA A 276 -0.13 5.87 11.02
N HIS A 277 -0.22 5.80 9.70
CA HIS A 277 0.67 4.97 8.90
C HIS A 277 2.08 5.54 8.79
N GLN A 278 2.23 6.86 8.74
CA GLN A 278 3.55 7.52 8.70
C GLN A 278 4.31 7.30 9.99
N LEU A 279 3.66 7.53 11.14
CA LEU A 279 4.23 7.31 12.47
C LEU A 279 4.53 5.83 12.72
N TRP A 280 3.67 4.93 12.26
CA TRP A 280 3.94 3.49 12.30
C TRP A 280 5.21 3.12 11.51
N THR A 281 5.37 3.63 10.29
CA THR A 281 6.58 3.39 9.49
C THR A 281 7.83 3.92 10.18
N LEU A 282 7.77 5.11 10.78
CA LEU A 282 8.89 5.67 11.54
C LEU A 282 9.19 4.85 12.79
N LEU A 283 8.16 4.41 13.53
CA LEU A 283 8.30 3.59 14.71
C LEU A 283 8.97 2.26 14.39
N MET A 284 8.52 1.56 13.34
CA MET A 284 9.13 0.30 12.91
C MET A 284 10.58 0.49 12.43
N LEU A 285 10.89 1.64 11.83
CA LEU A 285 12.25 1.97 11.44
C LEU A 285 13.15 2.19 12.66
N GLU A 286 12.69 2.94 13.67
CA GLU A 286 13.46 3.18 14.90
C GLU A 286 13.71 1.89 15.69
N LEU A 287 12.67 1.06 15.88
CA LEU A 287 12.82 -0.23 16.55
C LEU A 287 13.79 -1.17 15.81
N TRP A 288 13.88 -1.06 14.48
CA TRP A 288 14.86 -1.79 13.70
C TRP A 288 16.28 -1.27 13.96
N PHE A 289 16.49 0.04 14.06
CA PHE A 289 17.79 0.58 14.44
C PHE A 289 18.22 0.13 15.84
N GLU A 290 17.33 0.25 16.82
CA GLU A 290 17.58 -0.19 18.21
C GLU A 290 17.96 -1.67 18.31
N ARG A 291 17.43 -2.50 17.41
CA ARG A 291 17.64 -3.95 17.45
C ARG A 291 18.87 -4.43 16.69
N PHE A 292 19.20 -3.77 15.57
CA PHE A 292 20.15 -4.31 14.60
C PHE A 292 21.36 -3.44 14.34
N ILE A 293 21.34 -2.17 14.73
CA ILE A 293 22.44 -1.23 14.49
C ILE A 293 23.10 -0.78 15.80
N ASP A 294 22.28 -0.59 16.83
CA ASP A 294 22.73 -0.21 18.17
C ASP A 294 23.18 -1.41 19.01
#